data_AF-A0A1Y2GV75-F1
#
_entry.id   AF-A0A1Y2GV75-F1
#
_cell.length_a   1.000
_cell.length_b   1.000
_cell.length_c   1.000
_cell.angle_alpha   90.00
_cell.angle_beta   90.00
_cell.angle_gamma   90.00
#
_symmetry.space_group_name_H-M   'P 1'
#
loop_
_entity.id
_entity.type
_entity.pdbx_description
1 polymer ?
#
loop_
_entity_poly.entity_id
_entity_poly.type
_entity_poly.pdbx_seq_one_letter_code
_entity_poly.pdbx_strand_id
1 'polypeptide(L)'
;MAHCYKRMGKTIRAAFLYRQVRMLDSCFVKDMYHYGVCLKQLSKIANLNKLARDLRDCNDKHPDTWCVMALLWDVEQEKDKALQMVHKALELQPDHYGALQLRGQLLMETKPNESLKSFRDANRIEKDIISYEGLVNAYILLGRQLEAVGTAKEVMELMSDSAHALAIYGIAIYHSGEERVDEALEVLQKAISMDAGCIQAALCLVTIYEKLERYDEAIQILDQQIDYQPPDAIHVRKAEIYTTMEQWEKAFLSYQSAISANFDNVRAKEGMARVEKILTGGDDEDDDGVEGSDNNDELEGDGIDTDLDHDQDLMAGNLDEDEVLTGEEDQGEDFEEGYSFRQQEQQQQPSAPQQLDASLLQMAESFRTRQLQQQQQQRQSNAVTPVRPLAQNSYEHTGPPPLIRRPRQQQLQQFTQHASQHQQQQQQHASSSSTFGFRVDSPHTPPRMTSPVSPSSRTPPGAPVMSRPYQSIHRLPLDRDSPEPDMEE
;
A
#
# COMPACT_ATOMS: atom_id res chain seq x y z
N MET A 1 -10.87 10.87 25.51
CA MET A 1 -11.02 9.45 25.08
C MET A 1 -10.97 9.32 23.57
N ALA A 2 -11.84 9.99 22.80
CA ALA A 2 -11.83 9.95 21.33
C ALA A 2 -10.44 10.24 20.72
N HIS A 3 -9.81 11.33 21.17
CA HIS A 3 -8.46 11.70 20.74
C HIS A 3 -7.39 10.62 21.03
N CYS A 4 -7.50 9.89 22.16
CA CYS A 4 -6.59 8.79 22.47
C CYS A 4 -6.74 7.63 21.48
N TYR A 5 -7.99 7.27 21.12
CA TYR A 5 -8.23 6.24 20.11
C TYR A 5 -7.72 6.65 18.72
N LYS A 6 -7.83 7.94 18.36
CA LYS A 6 -7.20 8.47 17.14
C LYS A 6 -5.69 8.26 17.17
N ARG A 7 -5.03 8.60 18.28
CA ARG A 7 -3.58 8.43 18.44
C ARG A 7 -3.14 6.96 18.40
N MET A 8 -4.00 6.04 18.81
CA MET A 8 -3.77 4.59 18.70
C MET A 8 -4.08 4.03 17.30
N GLY A 9 -4.45 4.86 16.32
CA GLY A 9 -4.83 4.40 14.98
C GLY A 9 -6.22 3.75 14.88
N LYS A 10 -7.00 3.72 15.97
CA LYS A 10 -8.36 3.13 16.00
C LYS A 10 -9.39 4.15 15.49
N THR A 11 -9.33 4.43 14.19
CA THR A 11 -10.09 5.50 13.51
C THR A 11 -11.61 5.36 13.64
N ILE A 12 -12.16 4.15 13.48
CA ILE A 12 -13.61 3.88 13.59
C ILE A 12 -14.12 4.20 15.00
N ARG A 13 -13.45 3.68 16.04
CA ARG A 13 -13.81 3.94 17.44
C ARG A 13 -13.67 5.42 17.79
N ALA A 14 -12.64 6.08 17.27
CA ALA A 14 -12.45 7.52 17.46
C ALA A 14 -13.60 8.32 16.83
N ALA A 15 -13.95 8.03 15.57
CA ALA A 15 -15.05 8.69 14.85
C ALA A 15 -16.39 8.53 15.57
N PHE A 16 -16.68 7.31 16.05
CA PHE A 16 -17.88 7.03 16.84
C PHE A 16 -17.98 7.89 18.10
N LEU A 17 -16.89 7.99 18.88
CA LEU A 17 -16.87 8.80 20.09
C LEU A 17 -17.00 10.30 19.79
N TYR A 18 -16.36 10.79 18.73
CA TYR A 18 -16.53 12.20 18.31
C TYR A 18 -17.97 12.50 17.88
N ARG A 19 -18.62 11.56 17.17
CA ARG A 19 -20.06 11.65 16.86
C ARG A 19 -20.89 11.73 18.14
N GLN A 20 -20.63 10.88 19.13
CA GLN A 20 -21.35 10.93 20.42
C GLN A 20 -21.19 12.27 21.13
N VAL A 21 -19.99 12.84 21.15
CA VAL A 21 -19.75 14.17 21.73
C VAL A 21 -20.64 15.22 21.06
N ARG A 22 -20.76 15.19 19.73
CA ARG A 22 -21.63 16.10 18.99
C ARG A 22 -23.13 15.83 19.15
N MET A 23 -23.53 14.61 19.48
CA MET A 23 -24.92 14.31 19.83
C MET A 23 -25.30 14.93 21.18
N LEU A 24 -24.35 15.03 22.11
CA LEU A 24 -24.55 15.69 23.41
C LEU A 24 -24.49 17.21 23.30
N ASP A 25 -23.55 17.73 22.50
CA ASP A 25 -23.39 19.15 22.22
C ASP A 25 -23.18 19.37 20.71
N SER A 26 -24.25 19.77 20.03
CA SER A 26 -24.25 20.02 18.60
C SER A 26 -23.28 21.14 18.18
N CYS A 27 -22.96 22.06 19.09
CA CYS A 27 -22.07 23.19 18.84
C CYS A 27 -20.64 22.95 19.33
N PHE A 28 -20.28 21.70 19.67
CA PHE A 28 -18.92 21.36 20.07
C PHE A 28 -17.95 21.47 18.88
N VAL A 29 -16.98 22.39 18.99
CA VAL A 29 -16.03 22.72 17.92
C VAL A 29 -14.60 22.26 18.20
N LYS A 30 -14.23 22.12 19.47
CA LYS A 30 -12.87 21.75 19.87
C LYS A 30 -12.54 20.31 19.45
N ASP A 31 -11.32 20.06 19.00
CA ASP A 31 -10.82 18.74 18.56
C ASP A 31 -11.58 18.13 17.37
N MET A 32 -12.44 18.93 16.71
CA MET A 32 -13.22 18.49 15.56
C MET A 32 -12.36 18.37 14.29
N TYR A 33 -11.19 18.99 14.27
CA TYR A 33 -10.17 18.69 13.26
C TYR A 33 -9.86 17.18 13.23
N HIS A 34 -9.64 16.56 14.38
CA HIS A 34 -9.35 15.12 14.45
C HIS A 34 -10.54 14.27 14.00
N TYR A 35 -11.76 14.69 14.29
CA TYR A 35 -12.95 14.03 13.77
C TYR A 35 -13.02 14.12 12.24
N GLY A 36 -12.72 15.29 11.67
CA GLY A 36 -12.61 15.49 10.23
C GLY A 36 -11.56 14.59 9.60
N VAL A 37 -10.39 14.44 10.21
CA VAL A 37 -9.35 13.50 9.74
C VAL A 37 -9.86 12.06 9.74
N CYS A 38 -10.55 11.62 10.80
CA CYS A 38 -11.14 10.28 10.83
C CYS A 38 -12.20 10.09 9.74
N LEU A 39 -13.07 11.08 9.50
CA LEU A 39 -14.07 11.00 8.44
C LEU A 39 -13.43 10.94 7.04
N LYS A 40 -12.36 11.70 6.82
CA LYS A 40 -11.55 11.64 5.59
C LYS A 40 -10.94 10.25 5.40
N GLN A 41 -10.32 9.68 6.43
CA GLN A 41 -9.71 8.34 6.37
C GLN A 41 -10.73 7.22 6.13
N LEU A 42 -11.96 7.38 6.61
CA LEU A 42 -13.06 6.44 6.39
C LEU A 42 -13.81 6.70 5.06
N SER A 43 -13.32 7.62 4.22
CA SER A 43 -13.96 8.03 2.97
C SER A 43 -15.42 8.49 3.14
N LYS A 44 -15.80 8.99 4.31
CA LYS A 44 -17.15 9.50 4.61
C LYS A 44 -17.28 10.99 4.28
N ILE A 45 -17.16 11.30 3.00
CA ILE A 45 -17.12 12.68 2.46
C ILE A 45 -18.42 13.45 2.77
N ALA A 46 -19.58 12.80 2.68
CA ALA A 46 -20.87 13.44 3.00
C ALA A 46 -20.93 13.91 4.46
N ASN A 47 -20.45 13.08 5.39
CA ASN A 47 -20.37 13.42 6.81
C ASN A 47 -19.34 14.51 7.08
N LEU A 48 -18.21 14.49 6.35
CA LEU A 48 -17.20 15.55 6.42
C LEU A 48 -17.76 16.90 5.96
N ASN A 49 -18.51 16.92 4.86
CA ASN A 49 -19.16 18.13 4.35
C ASN A 49 -20.22 18.67 5.32
N LYS A 50 -21.04 17.76 5.90
CA LYS A 50 -22.00 18.13 6.96
C LYS A 50 -21.27 18.73 8.17
N LEU A 51 -20.20 18.10 8.64
CA LEU A 51 -19.38 18.60 9.75
C LEU A 51 -18.84 20.00 9.45
N ALA A 52 -18.30 20.23 8.26
CA ALA A 52 -17.78 21.54 7.85
C ALA A 52 -18.84 22.64 7.91
N ARG A 53 -20.06 22.35 7.43
CA ARG A 53 -21.21 23.30 7.47
C ARG A 53 -21.62 23.58 8.90
N ASP A 54 -21.86 22.54 9.70
CA ASP A 54 -22.28 22.70 11.08
C ASP A 54 -21.26 23.51 11.90
N LEU A 55 -19.96 23.24 11.74
CA LEU A 55 -18.90 23.97 12.46
C LEU A 55 -18.87 25.46 12.09
N ARG A 56 -19.07 25.76 10.81
CA ARG A 56 -19.13 27.14 10.33
C ARG A 56 -20.34 27.89 10.92
N ASP A 57 -21.48 27.23 11.03
CA ASP A 57 -22.69 27.82 11.59
C ASP A 57 -22.60 27.99 13.12
N CYS A 58 -21.86 27.11 13.80
CA CYS A 58 -21.66 27.17 15.25
C CYS A 58 -20.61 28.19 15.67
N ASN A 59 -19.43 28.18 15.05
CA ASN A 59 -18.32 29.08 15.39
C ASN A 59 -17.33 29.22 14.23
N ASP A 60 -17.45 30.32 13.49
CA ASP A 60 -16.55 30.71 12.40
C ASP A 60 -15.19 31.27 12.87
N LYS A 61 -15.03 31.55 14.18
CA LYS A 61 -13.80 32.08 14.76
C LYS A 61 -12.89 31.02 15.35
N HIS A 62 -13.30 29.75 15.34
CA HIS A 62 -12.45 28.67 15.82
C HIS A 62 -11.58 28.11 14.68
N PRO A 63 -10.28 27.85 14.91
CA PRO A 63 -9.38 27.28 13.90
C PRO A 63 -9.86 25.94 13.32
N ASP A 64 -10.31 25.00 14.15
CA ASP A 64 -10.83 23.69 13.70
C ASP A 64 -11.90 23.79 12.62
N THR A 65 -12.76 24.82 12.67
CA THR A 65 -13.79 25.06 11.65
C THR A 65 -13.16 25.24 10.25
N TRP A 66 -12.10 26.03 10.18
CA TRP A 66 -11.35 26.25 8.94
C TRP A 66 -10.45 25.07 8.57
N CYS A 67 -9.91 24.33 9.54
CA CYS A 67 -9.17 23.09 9.29
C CYS A 67 -10.05 21.99 8.68
N VAL A 68 -11.28 21.83 9.16
CA VAL A 68 -12.22 20.85 8.60
C VAL A 68 -12.66 21.28 7.19
N MET A 69 -12.85 22.57 6.94
CA MET A 69 -13.07 23.06 5.57
C MET A 69 -11.86 22.82 4.67
N ALA A 70 -10.63 23.02 5.16
CA ALA A 70 -9.42 22.71 4.40
C ALA A 70 -9.34 21.21 4.05
N LEU A 71 -9.67 20.32 4.99
CA LEU A 71 -9.76 18.87 4.75
C LEU A 71 -10.78 18.52 3.67
N LEU A 72 -11.91 19.23 3.60
CA LEU A 72 -12.91 19.02 2.56
C LEU A 72 -12.37 19.43 1.18
N TRP A 73 -11.78 20.63 1.07
CA TRP A 73 -11.18 21.09 -0.19
C TRP A 73 -10.00 20.22 -0.65
N ASP A 74 -9.24 19.68 0.30
CA ASP A 74 -8.16 18.74 0.03
C ASP A 74 -8.69 17.41 -0.53
N VAL A 75 -9.85 16.92 -0.06
CA VAL A 75 -10.55 15.77 -0.66
C VAL A 75 -11.08 16.10 -2.06
N GLU A 76 -11.51 17.34 -2.28
CA GLU A 76 -11.92 17.86 -3.59
C GLU A 76 -10.72 18.19 -4.51
N GLN A 77 -9.48 17.92 -4.07
CA GLN A 77 -8.21 18.15 -4.78
C GLN A 77 -7.90 19.62 -5.12
N GLU A 78 -8.62 20.55 -4.50
CA GLU A 78 -8.45 21.98 -4.69
C GLU A 78 -7.43 22.54 -3.70
N LYS A 79 -6.14 22.21 -3.93
CA LYS A 79 -5.01 22.52 -3.02
C LYS A 79 -4.94 24.01 -2.66
N ASP A 80 -5.17 24.92 -3.60
CA ASP A 80 -5.13 26.36 -3.36
C ASP A 80 -6.22 26.85 -2.41
N LYS A 81 -7.46 26.34 -2.57
CA LYS A 81 -8.57 26.66 -1.68
C LYS A 81 -8.34 26.08 -0.29
N ALA A 82 -7.80 24.86 -0.22
CA ALA A 82 -7.42 24.23 1.04
C ALA A 82 -6.38 25.08 1.79
N LEU A 83 -5.32 25.54 1.12
CA LEU A 83 -4.31 26.42 1.71
C LEU A 83 -4.87 27.75 2.19
N GLN A 84 -5.83 28.35 1.47
CA GLN A 84 -6.51 29.56 1.93
C GLN A 84 -7.28 29.34 3.23
N MET A 85 -7.96 28.19 3.38
CA MET A 85 -8.67 27.85 4.63
C MET A 85 -7.68 27.60 5.77
N VAL A 86 -6.56 26.92 5.50
CA VAL A 86 -5.48 26.74 6.49
C VAL A 86 -4.88 28.08 6.91
N HIS A 87 -4.70 29.01 5.97
CA HIS A 87 -4.21 30.36 6.29
C HIS A 87 -5.13 31.08 7.28
N LYS A 88 -6.45 31.07 7.03
CA LYS A 88 -7.45 31.62 7.96
C LYS A 88 -7.39 30.97 9.34
N ALA A 89 -7.21 29.65 9.40
CA ALA A 89 -7.06 28.94 10.68
C ALA A 89 -5.85 29.45 11.47
N LEU A 90 -4.72 29.69 10.79
CA LEU A 90 -3.47 30.18 11.38
C LEU A 90 -3.49 31.69 11.71
N GLU A 91 -4.30 32.49 11.00
CA GLU A 91 -4.56 33.88 11.38
C GLU A 91 -5.32 33.96 12.70
N LEU A 92 -6.28 33.06 12.92
CA LEU A 92 -7.05 32.97 14.16
C LEU A 92 -6.19 32.43 15.32
N GLN A 93 -5.39 31.39 15.04
CA GLN A 93 -4.47 30.80 16.00
C GLN A 93 -3.18 30.32 15.32
N PRO A 94 -2.07 31.09 15.45
CA PRO A 94 -0.81 30.76 14.77
C PRO A 94 -0.15 29.45 15.20
N ASP A 95 -0.42 29.01 16.43
CA ASP A 95 0.09 27.76 17.03
C ASP A 95 -0.94 26.63 17.01
N HIS A 96 -1.93 26.68 16.10
CA HIS A 96 -2.89 25.60 15.99
C HIS A 96 -2.26 24.37 15.32
N TYR A 97 -2.09 23.31 16.11
CA TYR A 97 -1.46 22.05 15.69
C TYR A 97 -2.04 21.49 14.39
N GLY A 98 -3.38 21.37 14.29
CA GLY A 98 -4.03 20.78 13.11
C GLY A 98 -3.82 21.58 11.83
N ALA A 99 -3.86 22.91 11.92
CA ALA A 99 -3.59 23.77 10.78
C ALA A 99 -2.13 23.70 10.32
N LEU A 100 -1.17 23.65 11.25
CA LEU A 100 0.25 23.50 10.91
C LEU A 100 0.52 22.15 10.23
N GLN A 101 -0.10 21.07 10.72
CA GLN A 101 -0.01 19.74 10.11
C GLN A 101 -0.59 19.74 8.69
N LEU A 102 -1.79 20.29 8.48
CA LEU A 102 -2.42 20.40 7.16
C LEU A 102 -1.61 21.27 6.21
N ARG A 103 -1.07 22.39 6.68
CA ARG A 103 -0.19 23.24 5.86
C ARG A 103 1.05 22.47 5.41
N GLY A 104 1.65 21.70 6.32
CA GLY A 104 2.79 20.84 6.01
C GLY A 104 2.46 19.83 4.92
N GLN A 105 1.32 19.15 5.03
CA GLN A 105 0.87 18.16 4.07
C GLN A 105 0.61 18.77 2.68
N LEU A 106 -0.14 19.86 2.61
CA LEU A 106 -0.49 20.52 1.35
C LEU A 106 0.70 21.14 0.61
N LEU A 107 1.74 21.57 1.34
CA LEU A 107 2.94 22.18 0.78
C LEU A 107 4.07 21.19 0.48
N MET A 108 3.88 19.89 0.76
CA MET A 108 4.97 18.91 0.72
C MET A 108 5.63 18.82 -0.66
N GLU A 109 4.83 18.74 -1.71
CA GLU A 109 5.27 18.65 -3.11
C GLU A 109 5.69 20.01 -3.67
N THR A 110 4.89 21.05 -3.44
CA THR A 110 5.11 22.37 -4.08
C THR A 110 6.22 23.19 -3.41
N LYS A 111 6.34 23.08 -2.08
CA LYS A 111 7.25 23.89 -1.26
C LYS A 111 7.78 23.10 -0.06
N PRO A 112 8.65 22.11 -0.28
CA PRO A 112 9.12 21.21 0.77
C PRO A 112 9.82 21.93 1.94
N ASN A 113 10.47 23.08 1.69
CA ASN A 113 11.06 23.91 2.75
C ASN A 113 10.02 24.55 3.68
N GLU A 114 8.91 25.07 3.14
CA GLU A 114 7.82 25.64 3.95
C GLU A 114 7.03 24.54 4.67
N SER A 115 6.88 23.38 4.02
CA SER A 115 6.31 22.17 4.60
C SER A 115 7.09 21.72 5.83
N LEU A 116 8.42 21.57 5.68
CA LEU A 116 9.33 21.21 6.76
C LEU A 116 9.24 22.18 7.95
N LYS A 117 9.15 23.49 7.71
CA LYS A 117 8.95 24.47 8.78
C LYS A 117 7.62 24.23 9.51
N SER A 118 6.55 23.98 8.78
CA SER A 118 5.21 23.76 9.34
C SER A 118 5.15 22.50 10.21
N PHE A 119 5.75 21.39 9.75
CA PHE A 119 5.84 20.18 10.57
C PHE A 119 6.76 20.35 11.79
N ARG A 120 7.85 21.13 11.67
CA ARG A 120 8.72 21.44 12.83
C ARG A 120 7.95 22.24 13.88
N ASP A 121 7.17 23.23 13.44
CA ASP A 121 6.33 24.02 14.34
C ASP A 121 5.20 23.17 14.96
N ALA A 122 4.58 22.26 14.20
CA ALA A 122 3.62 21.29 14.75
C ALA A 122 4.24 20.40 15.83
N ASN A 123 5.45 19.87 15.58
CA ASN A 123 6.18 19.01 16.53
C ASN A 123 6.62 19.73 17.80
N ARG A 124 6.77 21.06 17.78
CA ARG A 124 7.02 21.84 19.00
C ARG A 124 5.81 21.88 19.93
N ILE A 125 4.60 21.75 19.37
CA ILE A 125 3.34 21.80 20.11
C ILE A 125 2.99 20.40 20.60
N GLU A 126 2.89 19.44 19.68
CA GLU A 126 2.60 18.05 20.00
C GLU A 126 3.54 17.13 19.21
N LYS A 127 4.25 16.26 19.94
CA LYS A 127 5.03 15.17 19.36
C LYS A 127 4.09 14.05 18.91
N ASP A 128 3.63 14.13 17.66
CA ASP A 128 2.78 13.12 17.03
C ASP A 128 3.50 12.41 15.88
N ILE A 129 3.16 11.14 15.67
CA ILE A 129 3.81 10.30 14.66
C ILE A 129 3.63 10.86 13.25
N ILE A 130 2.45 11.40 12.94
CA ILE A 130 2.12 11.93 11.61
C ILE A 130 2.94 13.19 11.31
N SER A 131 3.16 14.04 12.31
CA SER A 131 3.96 15.26 12.15
C SER A 131 5.45 14.95 11.97
N TYR A 132 5.95 13.91 12.64
CA TYR A 132 7.31 13.39 12.37
C TYR A 132 7.44 12.68 11.03
N GLU A 133 6.45 11.90 10.60
CA GLU A 133 6.38 11.30 9.26
C GLU A 133 6.50 12.40 8.19
N GLY A 134 5.71 13.47 8.33
CA GLY A 134 5.79 14.64 7.45
C GLY A 134 7.15 15.32 7.45
N LEU A 135 7.85 15.39 8.59
CA LEU A 135 9.23 15.89 8.65
C LEU A 135 10.20 15.01 7.88
N VAL A 136 10.14 13.70 8.11
CA VAL A 136 11.04 12.73 7.47
C VAL A 136 10.85 12.77 5.96
N ASN A 137 9.60 12.75 5.49
CA ASN A 137 9.27 12.85 4.07
C ASN A 137 9.77 14.18 3.48
N ALA A 138 9.59 15.30 4.17
CA ALA A 138 10.10 16.59 3.72
C ALA A 138 11.64 16.62 3.65
N TYR A 139 12.36 15.97 4.58
CA TYR A 139 13.81 15.84 4.48
C TYR A 139 14.25 14.95 3.32
N ILE A 140 13.52 13.86 3.05
CA ILE A 140 13.78 12.96 1.92
C ILE A 140 13.64 13.74 0.61
N LEU A 141 12.55 14.48 0.43
CA LEU A 141 12.30 15.30 -0.76
C LEU A 141 13.36 16.40 -0.96
N LEU A 142 13.92 16.93 0.12
CA LEU A 142 15.00 17.93 0.06
C LEU A 142 16.39 17.32 -0.14
N GLY A 143 16.51 15.99 -0.29
CA GLY A 143 17.79 15.30 -0.37
C GLY A 143 18.63 15.39 0.92
N ARG A 144 17.99 15.59 2.07
CA ARG A 144 18.65 15.75 3.39
C ARG A 144 18.62 14.43 4.16
N GLN A 145 19.26 13.40 3.61
CA GLN A 145 19.10 12.01 4.09
C GLN A 145 19.57 11.81 5.54
N LEU A 146 20.67 12.44 5.94
CA LEU A 146 21.20 12.31 7.32
C LEU A 146 20.20 12.83 8.36
N GLU A 147 19.50 13.93 8.05
CA GLU A 147 18.49 14.50 8.95
C GLU A 147 17.19 13.69 8.92
N ALA A 148 16.82 13.12 7.77
CA ALA A 148 15.71 12.18 7.67
C ALA A 148 15.93 10.96 8.58
N VAL A 149 17.09 10.29 8.47
CA VAL A 149 17.44 9.12 9.30
C VAL A 149 17.54 9.50 10.78
N GLY A 150 18.16 10.65 11.10
CA GLY A 150 18.27 11.13 12.48
C GLY A 150 16.90 11.39 13.11
N THR A 151 16.00 12.04 12.38
CA THR A 151 14.64 12.33 12.84
C THR A 151 13.83 11.04 12.98
N ALA A 152 13.90 10.14 12.01
CA ALA A 152 13.19 8.86 12.05
C ALA A 152 13.67 7.96 13.21
N LYS A 153 14.97 8.00 13.52
CA LYS A 153 15.51 7.31 14.70
C LYS A 153 14.96 7.87 16.01
N GLU A 154 14.82 9.19 16.13
CA GLU A 154 14.17 9.82 17.29
C GLU A 154 12.72 9.30 17.46
N VAL A 155 11.97 9.15 16.37
CA VAL A 155 10.60 8.62 16.39
C VAL A 155 10.56 7.18 16.89
N MET A 156 11.46 6.34 16.34
CA MET A 156 11.58 4.95 16.76
C MET A 156 11.92 4.82 18.26
N GLU A 157 12.77 5.70 18.79
CA GLU A 157 13.13 5.71 20.21
C GLU A 157 12.00 6.25 21.11
N LEU A 158 11.28 7.27 20.67
CA LEU A 158 10.15 7.86 21.40
C LEU A 158 8.90 6.97 21.39
N MET A 159 8.69 6.23 20.31
CA MET A 159 7.49 5.42 20.05
C MET A 159 7.87 3.97 19.72
N SER A 160 8.65 3.34 20.60
CA SER A 160 9.23 2.00 20.41
C SER A 160 8.22 0.90 20.12
N ASP A 161 6.99 1.08 20.57
CA ASP A 161 5.92 0.08 20.47
C ASP A 161 5.04 0.28 19.23
N SER A 162 5.42 1.20 18.32
CA SER A 162 4.67 1.53 17.12
C SER A 162 5.33 0.92 15.88
N ALA A 163 4.60 0.04 15.18
CA ALA A 163 5.01 -0.46 13.86
C ALA A 163 5.19 0.67 12.85
N HIS A 164 4.34 1.70 12.91
CA HIS A 164 4.46 2.87 12.06
C HIS A 164 5.75 3.66 12.34
N ALA A 165 6.21 3.74 13.59
CA ALA A 165 7.50 4.39 13.90
C ALA A 165 8.69 3.64 13.28
N LEU A 166 8.65 2.30 13.30
CA LEU A 166 9.64 1.47 12.61
C LEU A 166 9.56 1.63 11.10
N ALA A 167 8.36 1.74 10.53
CA ALA A 167 8.16 1.97 9.11
C ALA A 167 8.83 3.28 8.66
N ILE A 168 8.62 4.38 9.39
CA ILE A 168 9.25 5.68 9.13
C ILE A 168 10.78 5.56 9.15
N TYR A 169 11.33 4.79 10.09
CA TYR A 169 12.77 4.52 10.16
C TYR A 169 13.29 3.72 8.97
N GLY A 170 12.61 2.62 8.60
CA GLY A 170 12.96 1.82 7.44
C GLY A 170 12.92 2.61 6.13
N ILE A 171 11.88 3.43 5.94
CA ILE A 171 11.75 4.34 4.79
C ILE A 171 12.92 5.32 4.74
N ALA A 172 13.26 5.97 5.86
CA ALA A 172 14.39 6.90 5.92
C ALA A 172 15.73 6.22 5.62
N ILE A 173 15.94 4.98 6.06
CA ILE A 173 17.14 4.20 5.74
C ILE A 173 17.21 3.91 4.24
N TYR A 174 16.12 3.45 3.65
CA TYR A 174 16.05 3.15 2.23
C TYR A 174 16.43 4.36 1.37
N HIS A 175 15.90 5.54 1.71
CA HIS A 175 16.23 6.79 1.01
C HIS A 175 17.61 7.36 1.35
N SER A 176 18.35 6.76 2.30
CA SER A 176 19.70 7.22 2.67
C SER A 176 20.83 6.69 1.79
N GLY A 177 20.56 5.68 0.96
CA GLY A 177 21.52 5.16 -0.02
C GLY A 177 21.36 3.66 -0.27
N GLU A 178 21.86 3.20 -1.42
CA GLU A 178 21.73 1.81 -1.88
C GLU A 178 22.43 0.79 -0.97
N GLU A 179 23.53 1.19 -0.32
CA GLU A 179 24.31 0.31 0.57
C GLU A 179 23.52 -0.15 1.82
N ARG A 180 22.38 0.50 2.11
CA ARG A 180 21.57 0.24 3.31
C ARG A 180 20.20 -0.37 2.99
N VAL A 181 19.99 -0.82 1.76
CA VAL A 181 18.72 -1.45 1.35
C VAL A 181 18.41 -2.70 2.18
N ASP A 182 19.41 -3.53 2.47
CA ASP A 182 19.23 -4.73 3.30
C ASP A 182 18.78 -4.38 4.73
N GLU A 183 19.37 -3.33 5.33
CA GLU A 183 18.98 -2.83 6.64
C GLU A 183 17.53 -2.30 6.61
N ALA A 184 17.14 -1.58 5.56
CA ALA A 184 15.77 -1.12 5.39
C ALA A 184 14.77 -2.28 5.27
N LEU A 185 15.10 -3.32 4.49
CA LEU A 185 14.27 -4.52 4.36
C LEU A 185 14.02 -5.19 5.72
N GLU A 186 15.07 -5.40 6.53
CA GLU A 186 14.93 -6.00 7.86
C GLU A 186 14.03 -5.17 8.79
N VAL A 187 14.22 -3.85 8.81
CA VAL A 187 13.43 -2.94 9.65
C VAL A 187 11.95 -2.92 9.22
N LEU A 188 11.68 -2.87 7.91
CA LEU A 188 10.32 -2.83 7.38
C LEU A 188 9.59 -4.18 7.56
N GLN A 189 10.27 -5.31 7.38
CA GLN A 189 9.72 -6.62 7.70
C GLN A 189 9.38 -6.74 9.18
N LYS A 190 10.22 -6.19 10.06
CA LYS A 190 9.92 -6.12 11.49
C LYS A 190 8.68 -5.28 11.77
N ALA A 191 8.49 -4.14 11.08
CA ALA A 191 7.28 -3.33 11.21
C ALA A 191 6.02 -4.13 10.87
N ILE A 192 6.01 -4.85 9.74
CA ILE A 192 4.88 -5.73 9.37
C ILE A 192 4.68 -6.87 10.37
N SER A 193 5.75 -7.44 10.92
CA SER A 193 5.63 -8.49 11.93
C SER A 193 4.99 -8.00 13.25
N MET A 194 5.14 -6.70 13.55
CA MET A 194 4.52 -6.07 14.71
C MET A 194 3.06 -5.69 14.45
N ASP A 195 2.78 -5.17 13.25
CA ASP A 195 1.43 -4.85 12.79
C ASP A 195 1.30 -5.20 11.30
N ALA A 196 0.57 -6.28 11.03
CA ALA A 196 0.34 -6.75 9.66
C ALA A 196 -0.45 -5.73 8.83
N GLY A 197 -1.18 -4.80 9.47
CA GLY A 197 -1.88 -3.70 8.80
C GLY A 197 -1.04 -2.45 8.56
N CYS A 198 0.28 -2.48 8.79
CA CYS A 198 1.16 -1.33 8.55
C CYS A 198 1.41 -1.11 7.05
N ILE A 199 0.49 -0.36 6.43
CA ILE A 199 0.45 -0.07 4.99
C ILE A 199 1.75 0.58 4.51
N GLN A 200 2.27 1.55 5.28
CA GLN A 200 3.48 2.29 4.93
C GLN A 200 4.68 1.36 4.78
N ALA A 201 4.82 0.38 5.68
CA ALA A 201 5.89 -0.60 5.60
C ALA A 201 5.70 -1.54 4.40
N ALA A 202 4.47 -1.99 4.16
CA ALA A 202 4.16 -2.88 3.04
C ALA A 202 4.40 -2.21 1.68
N LEU A 203 3.94 -0.98 1.49
CA LEU A 203 4.15 -0.24 0.24
C LEU A 203 5.65 0.02 0.00
N CYS A 204 6.41 0.39 1.04
CA CYS A 204 7.84 0.58 0.90
C CYS A 204 8.57 -0.72 0.55
N LEU A 205 8.22 -1.85 1.17
CA LEU A 205 8.77 -3.16 0.81
C LEU A 205 8.47 -3.53 -0.64
N VAL A 206 7.23 -3.31 -1.10
CA VAL A 206 6.84 -3.52 -2.50
C VAL A 206 7.74 -2.69 -3.42
N THR A 207 7.90 -1.40 -3.15
CA THR A 207 8.79 -0.53 -3.95
C THR A 207 10.24 -1.00 -3.93
N ILE A 208 10.77 -1.44 -2.79
CA ILE A 208 12.13 -1.98 -2.70
C ILE A 208 12.24 -3.25 -3.55
N TYR A 209 11.29 -4.18 -3.45
CA TYR A 209 11.30 -5.41 -4.23
C TYR A 209 11.13 -5.18 -5.73
N GLU A 210 10.32 -4.19 -6.13
CA GLU A 210 10.22 -3.76 -7.54
C GLU A 210 11.56 -3.26 -8.07
N LYS A 211 12.28 -2.40 -7.32
CA LYS A 211 13.62 -1.93 -7.73
C LYS A 211 14.67 -3.03 -7.77
N LEU A 212 14.51 -4.07 -6.95
CA LEU A 212 15.37 -5.25 -6.96
C LEU A 212 14.92 -6.31 -7.99
N GLU A 213 13.88 -6.03 -8.79
CA GLU A 213 13.24 -6.97 -9.74
C GLU A 213 12.72 -8.28 -9.09
N ARG A 214 12.49 -8.26 -7.77
CA ARG A 214 11.97 -9.37 -6.97
C ARG A 214 10.44 -9.34 -6.92
N TYR A 215 9.82 -9.34 -8.10
CA TYR A 215 8.38 -9.11 -8.26
C TYR A 215 7.49 -10.14 -7.54
N ASP A 216 7.90 -11.40 -7.46
CA ASP A 216 7.13 -12.45 -6.77
C ASP A 216 6.97 -12.16 -5.27
N GLU A 217 8.00 -11.60 -4.63
CA GLU A 217 7.94 -11.22 -3.22
C GLU A 217 7.11 -9.95 -3.01
N ALA A 218 7.21 -8.99 -3.92
CA ALA A 218 6.34 -7.81 -3.92
C ALA A 218 4.85 -8.21 -3.96
N ILE A 219 4.50 -9.17 -4.83
CA ILE A 219 3.14 -9.72 -4.92
C ILE A 219 2.74 -10.43 -3.62
N GLN A 220 3.63 -11.21 -3.01
CA GLN A 220 3.34 -11.86 -1.72
C GLN A 220 3.05 -10.86 -0.60
N ILE A 221 3.78 -9.74 -0.54
CA ILE A 221 3.49 -8.68 0.41
C ILE A 221 2.10 -8.08 0.14
N LEU A 222 1.76 -7.80 -1.13
CA LEU A 222 0.44 -7.28 -1.49
C LEU A 222 -0.70 -8.26 -1.13
N ASP A 223 -0.49 -9.56 -1.33
CA ASP A 223 -1.46 -10.60 -0.96
C ASP A 223 -1.73 -10.64 0.55
N GLN A 224 -0.72 -10.36 1.38
CA GLN A 224 -0.87 -10.23 2.82
C GLN A 224 -1.62 -8.95 3.24
N GLN A 225 -1.66 -7.92 2.37
CA GLN A 225 -2.31 -6.63 2.64
C GLN A 225 -3.77 -6.56 2.20
N ILE A 226 -4.20 -7.39 1.24
CA ILE A 226 -5.36 -8.27 1.47
C ILE A 226 -6.50 -7.69 2.31
N ASP A 227 -6.46 -8.13 3.57
CA ASP A 227 -7.49 -7.95 4.58
C ASP A 227 -7.45 -6.57 5.26
N TYR A 228 -6.40 -5.78 5.03
CA TYR A 228 -6.16 -4.50 5.71
C TYR A 228 -6.40 -3.29 4.81
N GLN A 229 -6.42 -3.47 3.50
CA GLN A 229 -6.54 -2.40 2.51
C GLN A 229 -7.77 -2.55 1.64
N PRO A 230 -8.24 -1.44 1.03
CA PRO A 230 -9.23 -1.53 -0.03
C PRO A 230 -8.73 -2.51 -1.10
N PRO A 231 -9.50 -3.58 -1.39
CA PRO A 231 -9.05 -4.64 -2.27
C PRO A 231 -8.77 -4.11 -3.68
N ASP A 232 -9.49 -3.09 -4.14
CA ASP A 232 -9.27 -2.45 -5.43
C ASP A 232 -7.87 -1.83 -5.55
N ALA A 233 -7.40 -1.12 -4.53
CA ALA A 233 -6.06 -0.54 -4.50
C ALA A 233 -4.96 -1.63 -4.58
N ILE A 234 -5.11 -2.71 -3.82
CA ILE A 234 -4.17 -3.85 -3.85
C ILE A 234 -4.16 -4.52 -5.22
N HIS A 235 -5.34 -4.75 -5.80
CA HIS A 235 -5.46 -5.37 -7.12
C HIS A 235 -4.86 -4.50 -8.23
N VAL A 236 -5.02 -3.17 -8.18
CA VAL A 236 -4.35 -2.24 -9.11
C VAL A 236 -2.83 -2.34 -8.98
N ARG A 237 -2.28 -2.31 -7.76
CA ARG A 237 -0.82 -2.43 -7.55
C ARG A 237 -0.27 -3.76 -8.05
N LYS A 238 -0.97 -4.87 -7.82
CA LYS A 238 -0.60 -6.18 -8.38
C LYS A 238 -0.64 -6.16 -9.91
N ALA A 239 -1.67 -5.55 -10.49
CA ALA A 239 -1.80 -5.45 -11.94
C ALA A 239 -0.64 -4.67 -12.57
N GLU A 240 -0.21 -3.57 -11.94
CA GLU A 240 0.95 -2.78 -12.35
C GLU A 240 2.25 -3.61 -12.33
N ILE A 241 2.49 -4.36 -11.26
CA ILE A 241 3.64 -5.27 -11.18
C ILE A 241 3.56 -6.33 -12.28
N TYR A 242 2.40 -6.94 -12.51
CA TYR A 242 2.24 -7.91 -13.60
C TYR A 242 2.43 -7.28 -14.99
N THR A 243 2.04 -6.03 -15.18
CA THR A 243 2.31 -5.26 -16.41
C THR A 243 3.82 -5.07 -16.59
N THR A 244 4.55 -4.70 -15.55
CA THR A 244 6.02 -4.57 -15.59
C THR A 244 6.71 -5.91 -15.88
N MET A 245 6.14 -7.03 -15.41
CA MET A 245 6.60 -8.38 -15.74
C MET A 245 6.17 -8.88 -17.14
N GLU A 246 5.47 -8.06 -17.92
CA GLU A 246 4.85 -8.42 -19.21
C GLU A 246 3.87 -9.62 -19.11
N GLN A 247 3.33 -9.88 -17.91
CA GLN A 247 2.32 -10.91 -17.67
C GLN A 247 0.92 -10.34 -17.90
N TRP A 248 0.66 -9.96 -19.15
CA TRP A 248 -0.55 -9.26 -19.60
C TRP A 248 -1.85 -9.95 -19.15
N GLU A 249 -1.92 -11.28 -19.21
CA GLU A 249 -3.10 -12.04 -18.77
C GLU A 249 -3.40 -11.85 -17.27
N LYS A 250 -2.37 -11.95 -16.42
CA LYS A 250 -2.52 -11.75 -14.97
C LYS A 250 -2.79 -10.30 -14.61
N ALA A 251 -2.18 -9.36 -15.35
CA ALA A 251 -2.44 -7.93 -15.20
C ALA A 251 -3.92 -7.63 -15.49
N PHE A 252 -4.45 -8.14 -16.61
CA PHE A 252 -5.86 -7.97 -16.99
C PHE A 252 -6.82 -8.52 -15.92
N LEU A 253 -6.60 -9.74 -15.43
CA LEU A 253 -7.42 -10.33 -14.37
C LEU A 253 -7.35 -9.54 -13.06
N SER A 254 -6.18 -8.99 -12.74
CA SER A 254 -5.99 -8.16 -11.55
C SER A 254 -6.73 -6.82 -11.69
N TYR A 255 -6.67 -6.16 -12.84
CA TYR A 255 -7.46 -4.95 -13.12
C TYR A 255 -8.97 -5.23 -13.08
N GLN A 256 -9.41 -6.37 -13.65
CA GLN A 256 -10.81 -6.78 -13.59
C GLN A 256 -11.28 -6.99 -12.15
N SER A 257 -10.43 -7.63 -11.31
CA SER A 257 -10.71 -7.81 -9.88
C SER A 257 -10.83 -6.46 -9.17
N ALA A 258 -9.96 -5.49 -9.48
CA ALA A 258 -10.06 -4.14 -8.95
C ALA A 258 -11.36 -3.44 -9.33
N ILE A 259 -11.77 -3.51 -10.60
CA ILE A 259 -13.04 -2.92 -11.08
C ILE A 259 -14.26 -3.61 -10.46
N SER A 260 -14.17 -4.92 -10.21
CA SER A 260 -15.25 -5.65 -9.54
C SER A 260 -15.42 -5.24 -8.08
N ALA A 261 -14.32 -4.89 -7.41
CA ALA A 261 -14.33 -4.38 -6.04
C ALA A 261 -14.77 -2.91 -5.97
N ASN A 262 -14.34 -2.10 -6.94
CA ASN A 262 -14.70 -0.69 -7.05
C ASN A 262 -14.93 -0.33 -8.52
N PHE A 263 -16.21 -0.22 -8.90
CA PHE A 263 -16.60 0.05 -10.27
C PHE A 263 -16.12 1.43 -10.76
N ASP A 264 -15.90 2.40 -9.88
CA ASP A 264 -15.50 3.76 -10.25
C ASP A 264 -13.98 3.96 -10.28
N ASN A 265 -13.19 2.90 -10.09
CA ASN A 265 -11.73 2.99 -10.13
C ASN A 265 -11.22 3.27 -11.56
N VAL A 266 -10.95 4.54 -11.85
CA VAL A 266 -10.48 5.03 -13.16
C VAL A 266 -9.14 4.41 -13.54
N ARG A 267 -8.19 4.38 -12.61
CA ARG A 267 -6.84 3.80 -12.82
C ARG A 267 -6.92 2.33 -13.24
N ALA A 268 -7.82 1.56 -12.63
CA ALA A 268 -8.05 0.17 -13.00
C ALA A 268 -8.64 0.03 -14.41
N LYS A 269 -9.62 0.88 -14.79
CA LYS A 269 -10.22 0.89 -16.13
C LYS A 269 -9.21 1.24 -17.21
N GLU A 270 -8.42 2.28 -16.99
CA GLU A 270 -7.37 2.71 -17.93
C GLU A 270 -6.28 1.65 -18.07
N GLY A 271 -5.83 1.09 -16.94
CA GLY A 271 -4.86 -0.02 -16.92
C GLY A 271 -5.37 -1.24 -17.68
N MET A 272 -6.62 -1.63 -17.47
CA MET A 272 -7.27 -2.72 -18.21
C MET A 272 -7.33 -2.44 -19.71
N ALA A 273 -7.75 -1.25 -20.12
CA ALA A 273 -7.84 -0.86 -21.52
C ALA A 273 -6.47 -0.87 -22.22
N ARG A 274 -5.41 -0.40 -21.54
CA ARG A 274 -4.03 -0.48 -22.06
C ARG A 274 -3.60 -1.94 -22.28
N VAL A 275 -3.83 -2.81 -21.29
CA VAL A 275 -3.49 -4.24 -21.40
C VAL A 275 -4.33 -4.93 -22.47
N GLU A 276 -5.62 -4.59 -22.60
CA GLU A 276 -6.51 -5.12 -23.63
C GLU A 276 -6.05 -4.74 -25.04
N LYS A 277 -5.61 -3.49 -25.26
CA LYS A 277 -5.04 -3.06 -26.55
C LYS A 277 -3.82 -3.91 -26.92
N ILE A 278 -2.95 -4.19 -25.96
CA ILE A 278 -1.75 -5.03 -26.15
C ILE A 278 -2.16 -6.49 -26.46
N LEU A 279 -3.13 -7.04 -25.73
CA LEU A 279 -3.63 -8.41 -25.91
C LEU A 279 -4.44 -8.61 -27.20
N THR A 280 -5.11 -7.58 -27.69
CA THR A 280 -5.89 -7.65 -28.95
C THR A 280 -5.01 -7.43 -30.18
N GLY A 281 -3.76 -7.00 -29.98
CA GLY A 281 -2.79 -6.74 -31.05
C GLY A 281 -3.13 -5.47 -31.80
N GLY A 282 -3.45 -4.39 -31.06
CA GLY A 282 -3.88 -3.11 -31.62
C GLY A 282 -3.10 -2.72 -32.86
N ASP A 283 -3.83 -2.59 -33.97
CA ASP A 283 -3.30 -2.27 -35.28
C ASP A 283 -2.43 -1.01 -35.21
N ASP A 284 -1.16 -1.14 -35.61
CA ASP A 284 -0.22 -0.04 -35.86
C ASP A 284 -0.66 0.77 -37.11
N GLU A 285 -1.84 1.37 -37.07
CA GLU A 285 -2.21 2.46 -37.98
C GLU A 285 -2.38 3.71 -37.11
N ASP A 286 -1.45 4.65 -37.28
CA ASP A 286 -1.30 5.95 -36.60
C ASP A 286 -0.38 5.98 -35.37
N ASP A 287 0.91 5.64 -35.57
CA ASP A 287 2.01 6.24 -34.80
C ASP A 287 2.93 7.03 -35.75
N ASP A 288 2.47 8.23 -36.12
CA ASP A 288 3.35 9.27 -36.65
C ASP A 288 4.25 9.75 -35.51
N GLY A 289 5.40 9.08 -35.37
CA GLY A 289 6.65 9.63 -34.83
C GLY A 289 6.57 10.27 -33.45
N VAL A 290 6.75 9.46 -32.42
CA VAL A 290 7.56 9.89 -31.27
C VAL A 290 8.90 9.17 -31.37
N GLU A 291 9.92 9.94 -31.77
CA GLU A 291 11.32 9.54 -31.69
C GLU A 291 11.61 8.91 -30.32
N GLY A 292 12.43 7.87 -30.34
CA GLY A 292 12.93 7.23 -29.13
C GLY A 292 13.42 8.28 -28.14
N SER A 293 12.76 8.30 -26.99
CA SER A 293 13.35 8.82 -25.77
C SER A 293 14.44 7.82 -25.38
N ASP A 294 15.64 8.07 -25.91
CA ASP A 294 16.87 7.75 -25.20
C ASP A 294 16.84 8.55 -23.89
N ASN A 295 16.14 8.07 -22.87
CA ASN A 295 16.36 8.51 -21.50
C ASN A 295 17.51 7.68 -20.91
N ASN A 296 18.72 7.99 -21.36
CA ASN A 296 19.84 8.06 -20.44
C ASN A 296 19.70 9.39 -19.69
N ASP A 297 18.78 9.43 -18.72
CA ASP A 297 18.80 10.45 -17.68
C ASP A 297 19.23 9.76 -16.38
N GLU A 298 20.25 10.36 -15.81
CA GLU A 298 20.85 10.02 -14.54
C GLU A 298 19.77 9.92 -13.45
N LEU A 299 19.91 8.91 -12.59
CA LEU A 299 19.07 8.68 -11.41
C LEU A 299 19.16 9.87 -10.45
N GLU A 300 18.31 10.88 -10.65
CA GLU A 300 17.88 11.80 -9.61
C GLU A 300 16.45 11.45 -9.21
N GLY A 301 16.27 11.24 -7.89
CA GLY A 301 15.01 10.77 -7.34
C GLY A 301 13.97 11.88 -7.26
N ASP A 302 12.81 11.62 -7.85
CA ASP A 302 11.53 12.27 -7.55
C ASP A 302 10.50 11.13 -7.36
N GLY A 303 9.67 11.16 -6.32
CA GLY A 303 8.56 12.10 -6.25
C GLY A 303 7.34 11.34 -6.79
N ILE A 304 6.52 10.79 -5.89
CA ILE A 304 5.29 10.09 -6.28
C ILE A 304 4.31 11.17 -6.73
N ASP A 305 4.34 11.51 -8.03
CA ASP A 305 3.33 12.32 -8.67
C ASP A 305 2.07 11.48 -8.87
N THR A 306 1.03 11.81 -8.12
CA THR A 306 -0.35 11.41 -8.41
C THR A 306 -1.09 12.61 -8.99
N ASP A 307 -0.90 12.86 -10.29
CA ASP A 307 -1.75 13.76 -11.05
C ASP A 307 -2.93 12.97 -11.62
N LEU A 308 -4.15 13.34 -11.21
CA LEU A 308 -5.40 12.94 -11.87
C LEU A 308 -6.23 14.20 -12.08
N ASP A 309 -6.24 14.67 -13.32
CA ASP A 309 -7.06 15.77 -13.79
C ASP A 309 -8.46 15.29 -14.24
N HIS A 310 -9.43 16.16 -13.93
CA HIS A 310 -10.69 16.45 -14.63
C HIS A 310 -12.01 15.70 -14.34
N ASP A 311 -12.96 16.56 -13.94
CA ASP A 311 -14.39 16.62 -14.24
C ASP A 311 -15.40 15.85 -13.37
N GLN A 312 -16.09 16.62 -12.52
CA GLN A 312 -17.39 16.26 -11.94
C GLN A 312 -18.53 16.97 -12.67
N ASP A 313 -19.32 16.18 -13.37
CA ASP A 313 -20.72 16.48 -13.65
C ASP A 313 -21.59 15.36 -13.06
N LEU A 314 -22.65 15.80 -12.36
CA LEU A 314 -23.90 15.10 -12.02
C LEU A 314 -24.07 14.29 -10.71
N MET A 315 -24.78 14.97 -9.80
CA MET A 315 -26.09 14.60 -9.23
C MET A 315 -26.20 13.49 -8.16
N ALA A 316 -26.44 14.00 -6.95
CA ALA A 316 -27.17 13.44 -5.83
C ALA A 316 -28.16 12.29 -6.14
N GLY A 317 -27.94 11.16 -5.44
CA GLY A 317 -28.94 10.14 -5.16
C GLY A 317 -28.79 9.69 -3.70
N ASN A 318 -29.77 10.05 -2.86
CA ASN A 318 -29.84 9.70 -1.45
C ASN A 318 -29.88 8.18 -1.23
N LEU A 319 -28.99 7.67 -0.36
CA LEU A 319 -29.21 6.46 0.43
C LEU A 319 -28.66 6.72 1.85
N ASP A 320 -29.44 6.36 2.87
CA ASP A 320 -29.15 6.62 4.29
C ASP A 320 -27.94 5.81 4.76
N GLU A 321 -26.75 6.43 4.82
CA GLU A 321 -25.49 5.82 5.25
C GLU A 321 -25.28 5.76 6.79
N ASP A 322 -26.37 5.78 7.58
CA ASP A 322 -26.28 5.82 9.04
C ASP A 322 -25.94 4.45 9.69
N GLU A 323 -25.89 3.35 8.93
CA GLU A 323 -25.68 1.99 9.47
C GLU A 323 -24.22 1.64 9.82
N VAL A 324 -23.20 2.32 9.27
CA VAL A 324 -21.78 1.89 9.42
C VAL A 324 -21.12 2.37 10.73
N LEU A 325 -21.78 3.24 11.50
CA LEU A 325 -21.27 3.73 12.79
C LEU A 325 -22.10 3.22 13.99
N THR A 326 -22.89 2.17 13.80
CA THR A 326 -23.54 1.45 14.90
C THR A 326 -22.66 0.26 15.28
N GLY A 327 -22.22 0.21 16.54
CA GLY A 327 -21.03 -0.52 16.95
C GLY A 327 -21.12 -2.03 16.82
N GLU A 328 -20.11 -2.64 16.21
CA GLU A 328 -19.71 -3.99 16.56
C GLU A 328 -19.10 -3.95 17.96
N GLU A 329 -19.91 -4.38 18.92
CA GLU A 329 -19.45 -4.79 20.24
C GLU A 329 -18.53 -6.01 20.06
N ASP A 330 -17.27 -5.81 20.41
CA ASP A 330 -16.28 -6.86 20.64
C ASP A 330 -16.73 -7.65 21.89
N GLN A 331 -17.74 -8.52 21.75
CA GLN A 331 -18.26 -9.35 22.83
C GLN A 331 -17.39 -10.59 23.00
N GLY A 332 -16.34 -10.45 23.81
CA GLY A 332 -15.84 -11.53 24.64
C GLY A 332 -16.48 -11.43 26.02
N GLU A 333 -17.58 -12.15 26.25
CA GLU A 333 -17.97 -12.81 27.52
C GLU A 333 -19.42 -13.33 27.45
N ASP A 334 -19.60 -14.52 28.01
CA ASP A 334 -20.78 -15.40 27.97
C ASP A 334 -22.13 -14.73 28.26
N PHE A 335 -23.14 -14.97 27.40
CA PHE A 335 -24.54 -15.07 27.82
C PHE A 335 -25.34 -15.99 26.87
N GLU A 336 -25.82 -17.11 27.41
CA GLU A 336 -26.84 -17.96 26.79
C GLU A 336 -28.16 -17.18 26.70
N GLU A 337 -28.75 -17.07 25.51
CA GLU A 337 -30.21 -17.17 25.37
C GLU A 337 -30.59 -17.44 23.90
N GLY A 338 -31.28 -18.56 23.70
CA GLY A 338 -31.64 -19.07 22.39
C GLY A 338 -32.82 -18.34 21.77
N TYR A 339 -32.76 -18.16 20.45
CA TYR A 339 -33.94 -18.05 19.61
C TYR A 339 -33.73 -18.83 18.31
N SER A 340 -34.56 -19.86 18.12
CA SER A 340 -34.72 -20.53 16.84
C SER A 340 -35.59 -19.69 15.92
N PHE A 341 -35.24 -19.55 14.63
CA PHE A 341 -36.26 -19.55 13.57
C PHE A 341 -35.67 -19.90 12.18
N ARG A 342 -35.99 -21.14 11.76
CA ARG A 342 -36.57 -21.53 10.47
C ARG A 342 -35.90 -21.06 9.16
N GLN A 343 -35.26 -22.05 8.52
CA GLN A 343 -34.91 -22.11 7.11
C GLN A 343 -36.08 -21.71 6.18
N GLN A 344 -35.78 -20.86 5.20
CA GLN A 344 -36.40 -20.90 3.88
C GLN A 344 -35.28 -20.97 2.85
N GLU A 345 -35.09 -22.17 2.29
CA GLU A 345 -34.35 -22.39 1.06
C GLU A 345 -35.05 -21.64 -0.07
N GLN A 346 -34.45 -20.54 -0.55
CA GLN A 346 -34.69 -20.06 -1.90
C GLN A 346 -33.60 -20.62 -2.80
N GLN A 347 -34.01 -21.50 -3.71
CA GLN A 347 -33.22 -21.99 -4.82
C GLN A 347 -32.82 -20.81 -5.72
N GLN A 348 -31.60 -20.29 -5.54
CA GLN A 348 -30.97 -19.40 -6.51
C GLN A 348 -30.19 -20.25 -7.52
N GLN A 349 -30.49 -20.04 -8.80
CA GLN A 349 -29.75 -20.58 -9.93
C GLN A 349 -28.29 -20.08 -9.92
N PRO A 350 -27.31 -20.86 -10.40
CA PRO A 350 -25.92 -20.44 -10.40
C PRO A 350 -25.71 -19.23 -11.34
N SER A 351 -25.29 -18.12 -10.75
CA SER A 351 -25.13 -16.80 -11.37
C SER A 351 -23.79 -16.63 -12.10
N ALA A 352 -23.72 -17.04 -13.36
CA ALA A 352 -22.87 -16.49 -14.43
C ALA A 352 -21.31 -16.40 -14.35
N PRO A 353 -20.51 -16.93 -13.38
CA PRO A 353 -19.08 -16.62 -13.35
C PRO A 353 -18.28 -17.60 -14.23
N GLN A 354 -18.87 -18.72 -14.65
CA GLN A 354 -18.17 -19.82 -15.32
C GLN A 354 -18.11 -19.68 -16.85
N GLN A 355 -18.96 -18.85 -17.46
CA GLN A 355 -18.99 -18.67 -18.93
C GLN A 355 -18.02 -17.59 -19.41
N LEU A 356 -17.76 -16.57 -18.59
CA LEU A 356 -16.78 -15.52 -18.90
C LEU A 356 -15.34 -16.06 -18.84
N ASP A 357 -15.06 -16.96 -17.89
CA ASP A 357 -13.75 -17.59 -17.70
C ASP A 357 -13.32 -18.46 -18.90
N ALA A 358 -14.26 -19.21 -19.50
CA ALA A 358 -13.99 -20.04 -20.68
C ALA A 358 -13.76 -19.23 -21.97
N SER A 359 -14.45 -18.09 -22.10
CA SER A 359 -14.33 -17.19 -23.26
C SER A 359 -12.97 -16.49 -23.28
N LEU A 360 -12.47 -16.13 -22.10
CA LEU A 360 -11.17 -15.50 -21.90
C LEU A 360 -10.01 -16.48 -22.07
N LEU A 361 -10.16 -17.74 -21.61
CA LEU A 361 -9.19 -18.80 -21.89
C LEU A 361 -9.03 -19.02 -23.41
N GLN A 362 -10.14 -18.96 -24.15
CA GLN A 362 -10.12 -19.06 -25.61
C GLN A 362 -9.45 -17.86 -26.28
N MET A 363 -9.67 -16.63 -25.79
CA MET A 363 -8.97 -15.45 -26.32
C MET A 363 -7.48 -15.52 -26.04
N ALA A 364 -7.07 -15.89 -24.83
CA ALA A 364 -5.68 -16.08 -24.42
C ALA A 364 -4.98 -17.19 -25.25
N GLU A 365 -5.66 -18.33 -25.45
CA GLU A 365 -5.16 -19.39 -26.33
C GLU A 365 -5.02 -18.90 -27.78
N SER A 366 -5.98 -18.11 -28.29
CA SER A 366 -5.91 -17.55 -29.63
C SER A 366 -4.75 -16.56 -29.80
N PHE A 367 -4.42 -15.81 -28.75
CA PHE A 367 -3.32 -14.86 -28.74
C PHE A 367 -1.98 -15.57 -28.64
N ARG A 368 -1.85 -16.54 -27.73
CA ARG A 368 -0.67 -17.42 -27.63
C ARG A 368 -0.36 -18.11 -28.96
N THR A 369 -1.39 -18.53 -29.67
CA THR A 369 -1.25 -19.14 -31.00
C THR A 369 -0.74 -18.12 -32.02
N ARG A 370 -1.27 -16.89 -32.02
CA ARG A 370 -0.81 -15.80 -32.89
C ARG A 370 0.64 -15.39 -32.60
N GLN A 371 1.04 -15.28 -31.33
CA GLN A 371 2.40 -14.91 -30.94
C GLN A 371 3.43 -15.98 -31.36
N LEU A 372 3.10 -17.27 -31.18
CA LEU A 372 3.92 -18.37 -31.66
C LEU A 372 4.05 -18.36 -33.19
N GLN A 373 2.98 -17.99 -33.88
CA GLN A 373 2.96 -17.89 -35.34
C GLN A 373 3.80 -16.70 -35.83
N GLN A 374 3.77 -15.57 -35.13
CA GLN A 374 4.58 -14.38 -35.43
C GLN A 374 6.07 -14.63 -35.14
N GLN A 375 6.42 -15.31 -34.04
CA GLN A 375 7.80 -15.76 -33.79
C GLN A 375 8.29 -16.75 -34.85
N GLN A 376 7.41 -17.67 -35.31
CA GLN A 376 7.77 -18.56 -36.41
C GLN A 376 7.98 -17.81 -37.73
N GLN A 377 7.16 -16.80 -38.03
CA GLN A 377 7.33 -15.96 -39.21
C GLN A 377 8.61 -15.12 -39.15
N GLN A 378 8.97 -14.57 -37.98
CA GLN A 378 10.24 -13.87 -37.77
C GLN A 378 11.46 -14.81 -37.89
N ARG A 379 11.35 -16.06 -37.43
CA ARG A 379 12.40 -17.08 -37.65
C ARG A 379 12.51 -17.49 -39.12
N GLN A 380 11.41 -17.49 -39.86
CA GLN A 380 11.40 -17.80 -41.29
C GLN A 380 11.90 -16.62 -42.14
N SER A 381 11.59 -15.37 -41.78
CA SER A 381 12.12 -14.19 -42.47
C SER A 381 13.63 -14.03 -42.26
N ASN A 382 14.13 -14.32 -41.06
CA ASN A 382 15.57 -14.37 -40.77
C ASN A 382 16.30 -15.56 -41.43
N ALA A 383 15.59 -16.54 -41.99
CA ALA A 383 16.16 -17.68 -42.70
C ALA A 383 16.29 -17.46 -44.23
N VAL A 384 15.81 -16.32 -44.78
CA VAL A 384 15.69 -16.07 -46.23
C VAL A 384 16.62 -14.95 -46.74
N THR A 385 17.78 -14.73 -46.10
CA THR A 385 18.89 -13.97 -46.72
C THR A 385 19.97 -14.92 -47.24
N PRO A 386 19.95 -15.30 -48.54
CA PRO A 386 21.11 -15.92 -49.15
C PRO A 386 22.19 -14.85 -49.39
N VAL A 387 23.30 -14.94 -48.66
CA VAL A 387 24.50 -14.16 -48.93
C VAL A 387 24.96 -14.45 -50.37
N ARG A 388 24.88 -13.44 -51.23
CA ARG A 388 25.35 -13.47 -52.63
C ARG A 388 26.89 -13.35 -52.65
N PRO A 389 27.65 -14.27 -53.24
CA PRO A 389 29.10 -14.11 -53.33
C PRO A 389 29.44 -13.19 -54.51
N LEU A 390 30.16 -12.10 -54.23
CA LEU A 390 30.79 -11.23 -55.23
C LEU A 390 32.00 -11.97 -55.85
N ALA A 391 32.01 -12.08 -57.17
CA ALA A 391 33.14 -12.57 -57.93
C ALA A 391 34.08 -11.42 -58.31
N GLN A 392 35.35 -11.50 -57.90
CA GLN A 392 36.48 -10.91 -58.62
C GLN A 392 37.67 -11.87 -58.62
N ASN A 393 38.18 -12.14 -59.82
CA ASN A 393 39.37 -12.93 -60.12
C ASN A 393 40.63 -12.34 -59.45
N SER A 394 41.60 -13.21 -59.10
CA SER A 394 42.92 -13.28 -59.77
C SER A 394 43.92 -14.24 -59.06
N TYR A 395 44.53 -15.12 -59.87
CA TYR A 395 45.82 -15.84 -59.75
C TYR A 395 46.09 -16.97 -58.71
N GLU A 396 46.18 -18.18 -59.30
CA GLU A 396 47.28 -19.17 -59.22
C GLU A 396 47.48 -20.15 -58.03
N HIS A 397 47.72 -21.39 -58.46
CA HIS A 397 48.54 -22.48 -57.89
C HIS A 397 47.93 -23.58 -56.97
N THR A 398 47.65 -24.72 -57.63
CA THR A 398 48.08 -26.12 -57.34
C THR A 398 47.78 -26.79 -55.98
N GLY A 399 47.02 -27.90 -56.03
CA GLY A 399 47.02 -28.98 -55.02
C GLY A 399 45.68 -29.75 -54.92
N PRO A 400 45.65 -31.08 -54.68
CA PRO A 400 44.42 -31.88 -54.72
C PRO A 400 43.59 -31.73 -53.42
N PRO A 401 42.25 -31.93 -53.45
CA PRO A 401 41.42 -31.76 -52.26
C PRO A 401 41.45 -32.99 -51.33
N PRO A 402 41.40 -32.82 -49.99
CA PRO A 402 41.14 -33.90 -49.06
C PRO A 402 39.65 -34.04 -48.70
N LEU A 403 39.29 -35.26 -48.30
CA LEU A 403 37.98 -35.75 -47.89
C LEU A 403 37.40 -35.00 -46.68
N ILE A 404 36.17 -34.47 -46.78
CA ILE A 404 35.39 -33.94 -45.64
C ILE A 404 34.16 -34.81 -45.40
N ARG A 405 34.12 -35.45 -44.22
CA ARG A 405 32.98 -36.18 -43.66
C ARG A 405 31.89 -35.21 -43.18
N ARG A 406 30.62 -35.46 -43.53
CA ARG A 406 29.44 -34.95 -42.80
C ARG A 406 29.10 -35.95 -41.68
N PRO A 407 28.79 -35.50 -40.45
CA PRO A 407 27.40 -35.64 -39.98
C PRO A 407 26.97 -34.59 -38.92
N ARG A 408 25.90 -33.82 -39.17
CA ARG A 408 25.24 -33.00 -38.13
C ARG A 408 23.71 -33.06 -38.13
N GLN A 409 23.09 -33.77 -39.09
CA GLN A 409 21.63 -33.91 -39.17
C GLN A 409 21.06 -35.10 -38.38
N GLN A 410 21.86 -36.15 -38.10
CA GLN A 410 21.37 -37.32 -37.37
C GLN A 410 21.28 -37.09 -35.84
N GLN A 411 22.10 -36.21 -35.27
CA GLN A 411 22.03 -35.89 -33.83
C GLN A 411 20.82 -35.03 -33.47
N LEU A 412 20.38 -34.11 -34.35
CA LEU A 412 19.18 -33.31 -34.09
C LEU A 412 17.88 -34.13 -34.11
N GLN A 413 17.80 -35.18 -34.95
CA GLN A 413 16.65 -36.08 -34.97
C GLN A 413 16.58 -36.99 -33.73
N GLN A 414 17.71 -37.36 -33.15
CA GLN A 414 17.73 -38.17 -31.93
C GLN A 414 17.34 -37.35 -30.69
N PHE A 415 17.72 -36.08 -30.62
CA PHE A 415 17.32 -35.20 -29.52
C PHE A 415 15.82 -34.89 -29.52
N THR A 416 15.20 -34.68 -30.70
CA THR A 416 13.75 -34.43 -30.79
C THR A 416 12.90 -35.66 -30.48
N GLN A 417 13.40 -36.87 -30.79
CA GLN A 417 12.75 -38.12 -30.40
C GLN A 417 12.84 -38.39 -28.88
N HIS A 418 13.96 -38.05 -28.24
CA HIS A 418 14.09 -38.21 -26.79
C HIS A 418 13.20 -37.24 -25.99
N ALA A 419 13.07 -35.99 -26.45
CA ALA A 419 12.22 -35.00 -25.79
C ALA A 419 10.72 -35.35 -25.87
N SER A 420 10.27 -35.88 -27.00
CA SER A 420 8.87 -36.30 -27.20
C SER A 420 8.50 -37.55 -26.37
N GLN A 421 9.43 -38.50 -26.19
CA GLN A 421 9.22 -39.64 -25.30
C GLN A 421 9.14 -39.24 -23.82
N HIS A 422 9.95 -38.27 -23.40
CA HIS A 422 9.94 -37.78 -22.01
C HIS A 422 8.62 -37.06 -21.66
N GLN A 423 8.04 -36.35 -22.62
CA GLN A 423 6.75 -35.67 -22.47
C GLN A 423 5.57 -36.67 -22.42
N GLN A 424 5.62 -37.76 -23.20
CA GLN A 424 4.63 -38.84 -23.13
C GLN A 424 4.67 -39.60 -21.79
N GLN A 425 5.86 -39.82 -21.21
CA GLN A 425 5.98 -40.45 -19.90
C GLN A 425 5.40 -39.56 -18.77
N GLN A 426 5.61 -38.24 -18.83
CA GLN A 426 5.02 -37.32 -17.84
C GLN A 426 3.47 -37.29 -17.90
N GLN A 427 2.88 -37.39 -19.09
CA GLN A 427 1.42 -37.47 -19.24
C GLN A 427 0.83 -38.81 -18.76
N GLN A 428 1.59 -39.91 -18.83
CA GLN A 428 1.17 -41.21 -18.27
C GLN A 428 1.27 -41.26 -16.73
N HIS A 429 2.21 -40.52 -16.14
CA HIS A 429 2.28 -40.38 -14.68
C HIS A 429 1.17 -39.48 -14.11
N ALA A 430 0.70 -38.49 -14.85
CA ALA A 430 -0.42 -37.62 -14.43
C ALA A 430 -1.80 -38.30 -14.53
N SER A 431 -1.95 -39.32 -15.38
CA SER A 431 -3.21 -40.05 -15.58
C SER A 431 -3.39 -41.28 -14.68
N SER A 432 -2.35 -41.66 -13.91
CA SER A 432 -2.38 -42.78 -12.95
C SER A 432 -2.61 -42.35 -11.49
N SER A 433 -2.72 -41.04 -11.21
CA SER A 433 -2.95 -40.50 -9.86
C SER A 433 -4.41 -40.12 -9.55
N SER A 434 -5.36 -40.30 -10.48
CA SER A 434 -6.77 -39.90 -10.30
C SER A 434 -7.77 -41.04 -10.10
N THR A 435 -7.33 -42.24 -9.70
CA THR A 435 -8.23 -43.38 -9.45
C THR A 435 -7.91 -44.10 -8.15
N PHE A 436 -8.23 -43.45 -7.02
CA PHE A 436 -8.46 -44.15 -5.75
C PHE A 436 -9.62 -43.47 -5.01
N GLY A 437 -10.85 -43.83 -5.41
CA GLY A 437 -12.05 -43.56 -4.63
C GLY A 437 -12.15 -44.58 -3.51
N PHE A 438 -12.15 -44.12 -2.25
CA PHE A 438 -12.47 -44.97 -1.10
C PHE A 438 -13.86 -44.65 -0.55
N ARG A 439 -14.59 -45.75 -0.38
CA ARG A 439 -15.96 -45.92 0.07
C ARG A 439 -16.21 -45.37 1.47
N VAL A 440 -17.43 -44.86 1.58
CA VAL A 440 -18.26 -44.69 2.78
C VAL A 440 -18.20 -45.93 3.67
N ASP A 441 -17.96 -45.73 4.96
CA ASP A 441 -18.61 -46.49 6.04
C ASP A 441 -18.60 -45.69 7.35
N SER A 442 -19.78 -45.55 7.94
CA SER A 442 -20.05 -45.24 9.35
C SER A 442 -20.96 -46.39 9.83
N PRO A 443 -20.89 -46.88 11.08
CA PRO A 443 -21.23 -46.06 12.25
C PRO A 443 -20.52 -46.45 13.58
N HIS A 444 -20.58 -45.57 14.59
CA HIS A 444 -21.00 -45.88 15.98
C HIS A 444 -20.48 -44.86 17.02
N THR A 445 -21.43 -44.31 17.78
CA THR A 445 -21.30 -43.75 19.14
C THR A 445 -22.22 -44.58 20.07
N PRO A 446 -22.18 -44.47 21.43
CA PRO A 446 -21.19 -43.97 22.41
C PRO A 446 -21.00 -45.03 23.58
N PRO A 447 -20.45 -44.75 24.80
CA PRO A 447 -21.12 -43.92 25.83
C PRO A 447 -20.21 -43.09 26.78
N ARG A 448 -20.86 -42.14 27.47
CA ARG A 448 -20.43 -41.35 28.65
C ARG A 448 -19.92 -42.21 29.82
N MET A 449 -18.92 -41.72 30.55
CA MET A 449 -18.72 -41.94 32.01
C MET A 449 -18.05 -40.69 32.65
N THR A 450 -18.80 -39.89 33.41
CA THR A 450 -18.71 -39.69 34.88
C THR A 450 -17.47 -38.93 35.39
N SER A 451 -17.73 -37.75 35.98
CA SER A 451 -16.87 -37.00 36.92
C SER A 451 -16.65 -37.77 38.24
N PRO A 452 -15.66 -37.41 39.11
CA PRO A 452 -15.91 -36.37 40.14
C PRO A 452 -14.68 -35.59 40.72
N VAL A 453 -14.86 -34.28 40.97
CA VAL A 453 -14.77 -33.57 42.29
C VAL A 453 -13.43 -33.53 43.08
N SER A 454 -12.77 -32.34 43.04
CA SER A 454 -12.30 -31.48 44.19
C SER A 454 -11.00 -31.79 44.99
N PRO A 455 -10.52 -30.90 45.91
CA PRO A 455 -10.36 -29.42 45.89
C PRO A 455 -9.02 -28.90 46.54
N SER A 456 -8.89 -27.56 46.62
CA SER A 456 -8.38 -26.77 47.78
C SER A 456 -6.89 -26.36 47.95
N SER A 457 -6.70 -25.02 47.93
CA SER A 457 -6.02 -24.14 48.91
C SER A 457 -4.51 -24.27 49.21
N ARG A 458 -3.78 -23.14 49.09
CA ARG A 458 -3.15 -22.39 50.22
C ARG A 458 -2.19 -21.27 49.76
N THR A 459 -2.50 -20.04 50.16
CA THR A 459 -1.54 -19.01 50.61
C THR A 459 -1.24 -19.24 52.12
N PRO A 460 -0.46 -18.42 52.88
CA PRO A 460 0.61 -17.41 52.65
C PRO A 460 1.85 -17.79 53.56
N PRO A 461 2.60 -16.93 54.33
CA PRO A 461 2.94 -15.49 54.31
C PRO A 461 4.46 -15.18 54.57
N GLY A 462 4.84 -13.90 54.62
CA GLY A 462 5.84 -13.42 55.60
C GLY A 462 6.93 -12.44 55.13
N ALA A 463 6.69 -11.13 55.34
CA ALA A 463 7.71 -10.06 55.37
C ALA A 463 8.59 -10.15 56.65
N PRO A 464 9.69 -9.36 56.84
CA PRO A 464 9.55 -7.93 57.21
C PRO A 464 10.69 -6.95 56.82
N VAL A 465 10.28 -5.69 56.61
CA VAL A 465 10.75 -4.37 57.15
C VAL A 465 12.18 -4.23 57.75
N MET A 466 12.90 -3.17 57.33
CA MET A 466 13.65 -2.18 58.17
C MET A 466 14.36 -1.13 57.27
N SER A 467 13.93 0.14 57.20
CA SER A 467 14.29 1.33 58.01
C SER A 467 15.66 1.99 57.72
N ARG A 468 15.59 3.25 57.25
CA ARG A 468 16.62 4.33 57.03
C ARG A 468 17.56 4.59 58.23
N PRO A 469 18.74 5.29 58.13
CA PRO A 469 18.83 6.78 58.00
C PRO A 469 20.11 7.46 57.39
N TYR A 470 19.93 8.73 56.98
CA TYR A 470 20.78 9.97 57.02
C TYR A 470 22.32 10.01 56.79
N GLN A 471 22.74 10.97 55.93
CA GLN A 471 23.77 12.07 56.10
C GLN A 471 24.08 12.66 54.67
N SER A 472 23.91 13.93 54.26
CA SER A 472 24.44 15.25 54.68
C SER A 472 25.99 15.25 54.75
N ILE A 473 26.83 16.07 54.09
CA ILE A 473 26.96 17.55 53.94
C ILE A 473 28.06 17.78 52.84
N HIS A 474 27.97 18.74 51.89
CA HIS A 474 28.78 19.98 51.90
C HIS A 474 28.36 21.00 50.80
N ARG A 475 28.33 22.27 51.22
CA ARG A 475 28.01 23.53 50.52
C ARG A 475 29.29 24.25 50.00
N LEU A 476 29.18 24.87 48.81
CA LEU A 476 29.52 26.27 48.36
C LEU A 476 30.95 26.84 48.59
N PRO A 477 31.42 27.96 47.95
CA PRO A 477 30.67 29.10 47.32
C PRO A 477 31.24 29.70 45.99
N LEU A 478 30.41 30.40 45.19
CA LEU A 478 30.35 31.86 44.83
C LEU A 478 31.58 32.51 44.15
N ASP A 479 31.36 33.13 42.98
CA ASP A 479 31.56 34.56 42.66
C ASP A 479 31.08 34.81 41.19
N ARG A 480 30.04 35.61 40.94
CA ARG A 480 30.01 37.08 40.71
C ARG A 480 30.92 37.57 39.57
N ASP A 481 30.31 37.93 38.43
CA ASP A 481 30.25 39.34 37.98
C ASP A 481 29.48 39.48 36.64
N SER A 482 28.51 40.39 36.64
CA SER A 482 27.99 41.14 35.50
C SER A 482 28.26 42.62 35.84
N PRO A 483 28.49 43.53 34.88
CA PRO A 483 27.35 44.24 34.23
C PRO A 483 27.65 44.69 32.77
N GLU A 484 26.66 44.62 31.85
CA GLU A 484 25.87 45.74 31.28
C GLU A 484 26.38 46.32 29.93
N PRO A 485 25.51 47.02 29.15
CA PRO A 485 25.48 47.04 27.69
C PRO A 485 26.00 48.35 27.07
N ASP A 486 26.22 48.36 25.75
CA ASP A 486 26.39 49.58 24.96
C ASP A 486 25.37 49.67 23.83
N MET A 487 24.81 50.89 23.69
CA MET A 487 23.93 51.35 22.62
C MET A 487 24.70 52.08 21.51
N GLU A 488 24.00 52.33 20.40
CA GLU A 488 24.26 53.31 19.30
C GLU A 488 25.36 52.87 18.29
N GLU A 489 25.16 52.91 16.96
CA GLU A 489 24.39 53.79 16.06
C GLU A 489 23.53 53.04 15.02
#